data_AF-A0A349X2J7-F1
#
_entry.id   AF-A0A349X2J7-F1
#
_cell.length_a   1.000
_cell.length_b   1.000
_cell.length_c   1.000
_cell.angle_alpha   90.00
_cell.angle_beta   90.00
_cell.angle_gamma   90.00
#
_symmetry.space_group_name_H-M   'P 1'
#
loop_
_entity.id
_entity.type
_entity.pdbx_description
1 polymer ?
#
loop_
_entity_poly.entity_id
_entity_poly.type
_entity_poly.pdbx_seq_one_letter_code
_entity_poly.pdbx_strand_id
1 'polypeptide(L)'
;MSEHNQHKAQIKTGLYQHYKGPLYRVLGVTTHSESQELLVLYQALYGQKGLWSRPLEMFVESVATAEGSKPVPRFAYLENQTMVLEIAKLNVKEGQDDVFLKAFEQAAALIERQSGYIDHQLRARTESAGQYLLEVVWQSIDDHRLGFRQSNDYAQWSALLHHFYEPFPTVEYYDL
;
A
#
# COMPACT_ATOMS: atom_id res chain seq x y z
N MET A 1 22.02 -31.57 8.75
CA MET A 1 21.16 -30.43 8.39
C MET A 1 19.73 -30.92 8.52
N SER A 2 19.00 -30.47 9.55
CA SER A 2 17.66 -30.96 9.87
C SER A 2 16.58 -30.38 8.94
N GLU A 3 15.48 -31.12 8.77
CA GLU A 3 14.29 -30.80 7.96
C GLU A 3 13.70 -29.40 8.24
N HIS A 4 14.02 -28.81 9.40
CA HIS A 4 13.64 -27.44 9.79
C HIS A 4 14.20 -26.34 8.88
N ASN A 5 15.26 -26.60 8.11
CA ASN A 5 15.84 -25.59 7.20
C ASN A 5 15.18 -25.55 5.81
N GLN A 6 14.25 -26.47 5.50
CA GLN A 6 13.66 -26.60 4.15
C GLN A 6 12.47 -25.67 3.90
N HIS A 7 11.84 -25.14 4.96
CA HIS A 7 10.71 -24.19 4.87
C HIS A 7 11.13 -22.71 4.85
N LYS A 8 12.43 -22.40 5.01
CA LYS A 8 12.97 -21.02 4.99
C LYS A 8 12.78 -20.30 3.65
N ALA A 9 12.39 -20.99 2.58
CA ALA A 9 12.58 -20.53 1.22
C ALA A 9 11.39 -19.84 0.53
N GLN A 10 10.18 -19.73 1.09
CA GLN A 10 9.03 -19.38 0.22
C GLN A 10 7.94 -18.43 0.75
N ILE A 11 8.14 -17.70 1.86
CA ILE A 11 7.30 -16.51 2.08
C ILE A 11 7.79 -15.39 1.17
N LYS A 12 7.01 -15.08 0.14
CA LYS A 12 7.25 -13.95 -0.74
C LYS A 12 6.83 -12.67 -0.01
N THR A 13 7.54 -11.58 -0.22
CA THR A 13 7.04 -10.25 0.16
C THR A 13 5.94 -9.83 -0.80
N GLY A 14 5.08 -8.91 -0.38
CA GLY A 14 4.01 -8.39 -1.23
C GLY A 14 2.63 -8.65 -0.66
N LEU A 15 1.62 -8.72 -1.54
CA LEU A 15 0.22 -8.69 -1.16
C LEU A 15 -0.32 -10.08 -0.80
N TYR A 16 -0.93 -10.19 0.38
CA TYR A 16 -1.59 -11.39 0.87
C TYR A 16 -3.02 -11.09 1.27
N GLN A 17 -3.91 -12.04 1.02
CA GLN A 17 -5.29 -12.01 1.49
C GLN A 17 -5.49 -13.01 2.62
N HIS A 18 -5.98 -12.55 3.76
CA HIS A 18 -6.41 -13.45 4.82
C HIS A 18 -7.71 -14.14 4.42
N TYR A 19 -7.93 -15.39 4.84
CA TYR A 19 -9.12 -16.18 4.48
C TYR A 19 -10.47 -15.52 4.87
N LYS A 20 -10.45 -14.53 5.78
CA LYS A 20 -11.63 -13.73 6.15
C LYS A 20 -11.89 -12.53 5.24
N GLY A 21 -11.04 -12.28 4.24
CA GLY A 21 -11.18 -11.18 3.27
C GLY A 21 -10.11 -10.07 3.34
N PRO A 22 -9.69 -9.56 4.51
CA PRO A 22 -8.79 -8.42 4.58
C PRO A 22 -7.41 -8.65 3.93
N LEU A 23 -6.86 -7.57 3.37
CA LEU A 23 -5.55 -7.54 2.72
C LEU A 23 -4.44 -7.11 3.67
N TYR A 24 -3.27 -7.71 3.46
CA TYR A 24 -2.05 -7.46 4.21
C TYR A 24 -0.85 -7.38 3.27
N ARG A 25 0.16 -6.60 3.62
CA ARG A 25 1.47 -6.61 2.96
C ARG A 25 2.46 -7.38 3.84
N VAL A 26 3.05 -8.44 3.30
CA VAL A 26 4.17 -9.14 3.95
C VAL A 26 5.46 -8.38 3.65
N LEU A 27 6.17 -7.99 4.71
CA LEU A 27 7.43 -7.25 4.65
C LEU A 27 8.65 -8.18 4.69
N GLY A 28 8.50 -9.36 5.27
CA GLY A 28 9.53 -10.40 5.28
C GLY A 28 9.37 -11.39 6.42
N VAL A 29 10.31 -12.33 6.48
CA VAL A 29 10.47 -13.24 7.62
C VAL A 29 11.59 -12.70 8.50
N THR A 30 11.33 -12.68 9.80
CA THR A 30 12.24 -12.22 10.85
C THR A 30 12.51 -13.35 11.83
N THR A 31 13.59 -13.23 12.60
CA THR A 31 13.93 -14.18 13.66
C THR A 31 13.77 -13.47 15.00
N HIS A 32 12.98 -14.03 15.91
CA HIS A 32 12.86 -13.56 17.28
C HIS A 32 14.20 -13.76 18.00
N SER A 33 14.80 -12.70 18.54
CA SER A 33 16.18 -12.69 19.03
C SER A 33 16.43 -13.65 20.20
N GLU A 34 15.45 -13.79 21.09
CA GLU A 34 15.58 -14.51 22.35
C GLU A 34 15.23 -16.00 22.18
N SER A 35 14.24 -16.31 21.34
CA SER A 35 13.75 -17.68 21.14
C SER A 35 14.25 -18.34 19.87
N GLN A 36 14.84 -17.57 18.94
CA GLN A 36 15.19 -17.98 17.59
C GLN A 36 14.00 -18.43 16.72
N GLU A 37 12.76 -18.17 17.18
CA GLU A 37 11.55 -18.49 16.44
C GLU A 37 11.43 -17.64 15.18
N LEU A 38 10.98 -18.25 14.08
CA LEU A 38 10.72 -17.52 12.83
C LEU A 38 9.35 -16.87 12.87
N LEU A 39 9.31 -15.57 12.58
CA LEU A 39 8.10 -14.77 12.56
C LEU A 39 7.91 -14.13 11.18
N VAL A 40 6.69 -14.12 10.65
CA VAL A 40 6.33 -13.29 9.50
C VAL A 40 6.01 -11.89 10.01
N LEU A 41 6.70 -10.88 9.48
CA LEU A 41 6.41 -9.47 9.69
C LEU A 41 5.50 -8.97 8.57
N TYR A 42 4.33 -8.46 8.91
CA TYR A 42 3.33 -8.03 7.94
C TYR A 42 2.50 -6.85 8.45
N GLN A 43 1.92 -6.09 7.53
CA GLN A 43 1.15 -4.88 7.78
C GLN A 43 -0.30 -5.07 7.36
N ALA A 44 -1.25 -4.68 8.19
CA ALA A 44 -2.65 -4.56 7.77
C ALA A 44 -2.81 -3.42 6.76
N LEU A 45 -3.58 -3.63 5.69
CA LEU A 45 -3.87 -2.56 4.70
C LEU A 45 -5.23 -1.91 4.95
N TYR A 46 -5.72 -1.97 6.19
CA TYR A 46 -7.01 -1.44 6.62
C TYR A 46 -6.92 -0.90 8.05
N GLY A 47 -7.91 -0.10 8.45
CA GLY A 47 -7.94 0.50 9.79
C GLY A 47 -6.70 1.34 10.07
N GLN A 48 -6.08 1.16 11.24
CA GLN A 48 -4.86 1.88 11.64
C GLN A 48 -3.57 1.36 10.98
N LYS A 49 -3.67 0.45 10.00
CA LYS A 49 -2.53 -0.13 9.25
C LYS A 49 -1.39 -0.67 10.12
N GLY A 50 -1.76 -1.32 11.24
CA GLY A 50 -0.81 -1.82 12.23
C GLY A 50 0.18 -2.85 11.68
N LEU A 51 1.38 -2.87 12.25
CA LEU A 51 2.41 -3.87 12.02
C LEU A 51 2.26 -5.03 13.00
N TRP A 52 2.34 -6.24 12.46
CA TRP A 52 2.15 -7.48 13.20
C TRP A 52 3.31 -8.44 12.93
N SER A 53 3.65 -9.22 13.94
CA SER A 53 4.51 -10.39 13.82
C SER A 53 3.72 -11.63 14.25
N ARG A 54 3.88 -12.73 13.51
CA ARG A 54 3.20 -14.00 13.80
C ARG A 54 4.16 -15.17 13.54
N PRO A 55 4.14 -16.24 14.37
CA PRO A 55 4.89 -17.45 14.07
C PRO A 55 4.70 -17.93 12.64
N LEU A 56 5.80 -18.26 11.96
CA LEU A 56 5.80 -18.65 10.55
C LEU A 56 4.83 -19.81 10.30
N GLU A 57 4.86 -20.84 11.15
CA GLU A 57 4.00 -22.01 11.05
C GLU A 57 2.51 -21.63 11.11
N MET A 58 2.14 -20.72 12.02
CA MET A 58 0.78 -20.21 12.14
C MET A 58 0.38 -19.26 11.01
N PHE A 59 1.33 -18.75 10.23
CA PHE A 59 1.03 -17.91 9.07
C PHE A 59 0.74 -18.75 7.84
N VAL A 60 1.53 -19.81 7.60
CA VAL A 60 1.38 -20.70 6.43
C VAL A 60 0.30 -21.78 6.60
N GLU A 61 -0.25 -21.93 7.80
CA GLU A 61 -1.26 -22.93 8.09
C GLU A 61 -2.49 -22.78 7.19
N SER A 62 -3.13 -23.91 6.87
CA SER A 62 -4.45 -23.92 6.26
C SER A 62 -5.53 -24.04 7.33
N VAL A 63 -6.65 -23.37 7.12
CA VAL A 63 -7.80 -23.40 8.02
C VAL A 63 -8.97 -24.14 7.39
N ALA A 64 -9.69 -24.92 8.19
CA ALA A 64 -10.97 -25.47 7.79
C ALA A 64 -12.01 -24.33 7.71
N THR A 65 -12.63 -24.18 6.56
CA THR A 65 -13.87 -23.42 6.40
C THR A 65 -15.06 -24.39 6.61
N ALA A 66 -16.31 -23.90 6.66
CA ALA A 66 -17.50 -24.66 7.06
C ALA A 66 -17.52 -26.16 6.63
N GLU A 67 -18.13 -27.01 7.47
CA GLU A 67 -18.13 -28.48 7.34
C GLU A 67 -18.31 -28.96 5.89
N GLY A 68 -17.29 -29.66 5.37
CA GLY A 68 -17.25 -30.19 3.99
C GLY A 68 -16.38 -29.40 3.01
N SER A 69 -15.85 -28.24 3.38
CA SER A 69 -14.97 -27.43 2.52
C SER A 69 -13.50 -27.88 2.60
N LYS A 70 -12.79 -27.85 1.47
CA LYS A 70 -11.33 -28.07 1.46
C LYS A 70 -10.63 -26.99 2.31
N PRO A 71 -9.60 -27.34 3.11
CA PRO A 71 -8.80 -26.36 3.82
C PRO A 71 -8.24 -25.31 2.85
N VAL A 72 -8.26 -24.05 3.28
CA VAL A 72 -7.72 -22.91 2.53
C VAL A 72 -6.54 -22.31 3.28
N PRO A 73 -5.54 -21.70 2.60
CA PRO A 73 -4.47 -20.99 3.27
C PRO A 73 -5.05 -19.91 4.20
N ARG A 74 -4.51 -19.79 5.42
CA ARG A 74 -4.87 -18.69 6.31
C ARG A 74 -4.57 -17.34 5.65
N PHE A 75 -3.41 -17.25 4.99
CA PHE A 75 -2.99 -16.14 4.16
C PHE A 75 -2.61 -16.65 2.77
N ALA A 76 -3.31 -16.19 1.74
CA ALA A 76 -3.03 -16.52 0.35
C ALA A 76 -2.21 -15.40 -0.31
N TYR A 77 -1.08 -15.74 -0.94
CA TYR A 77 -0.28 -14.78 -1.70
C TYR A 77 -0.95 -14.45 -3.04
N LEU A 78 -0.98 -13.18 -3.42
CA LEU A 78 -1.58 -12.72 -4.67
C LEU A 78 -0.50 -12.55 -5.75
N GLU A 79 -0.11 -13.67 -6.39
CA GLU A 79 1.07 -13.75 -7.28
C GLU A 79 1.10 -12.76 -8.45
N ASN A 80 -0.06 -12.31 -8.92
CA ASN A 80 -0.19 -11.42 -10.09
C ASN A 80 -0.44 -9.96 -9.69
N GLN A 81 -0.24 -9.59 -8.43
CA GLN A 81 -0.45 -8.23 -7.93
C GLN A 81 0.83 -7.72 -7.28
N THR A 82 1.61 -6.94 -8.03
CA THR A 82 2.69 -6.13 -7.47
C THR A 82 2.07 -4.80 -7.05
N MET A 83 2.09 -4.54 -5.73
CA MET A 83 1.76 -3.23 -5.21
C MET A 83 2.71 -2.20 -5.81
N VAL A 84 2.20 -1.03 -6.13
CA VAL A 84 3.01 0.03 -6.74
C VAL A 84 3.00 1.30 -5.91
N LEU A 85 4.15 1.94 -5.85
CA LEU A 85 4.32 3.29 -5.36
C LEU A 85 4.23 4.24 -6.56
N GLU A 86 3.15 5.02 -6.61
CA GLU A 86 3.04 6.21 -7.44
C GLU A 86 3.81 7.35 -6.78
N ILE A 87 4.67 8.01 -7.55
CA ILE A 87 5.36 9.23 -7.16
C ILE A 87 4.90 10.37 -8.07
N ALA A 88 4.38 11.45 -7.49
CA ALA A 88 4.07 12.68 -8.19
C ALA A 88 4.85 13.86 -7.58
N LYS A 89 5.63 14.55 -8.41
CA LYS A 89 6.33 15.79 -8.02
C LYS A 89 5.41 16.97 -8.25
N LEU A 90 4.97 17.61 -7.18
CA LEU A 90 4.04 18.73 -7.22
C LEU A 90 4.82 20.04 -7.03
N ASN A 91 4.81 20.90 -8.04
CA ASN A 91 5.38 22.25 -7.96
C ASN A 91 4.22 23.23 -7.81
N VAL A 92 3.99 23.68 -6.58
CA VAL A 92 2.95 24.65 -6.21
C VAL A 92 3.46 26.06 -6.49
N LYS A 93 2.60 26.88 -7.11
CA LYS A 93 2.88 28.29 -7.40
C LYS A 93 3.22 29.07 -6.12
N GLU A 94 4.11 30.02 -6.26
CA GLU A 94 4.61 30.85 -5.15
C GLU A 94 3.45 31.47 -4.34
N GLY A 95 3.54 31.35 -3.01
CA GLY A 95 2.56 31.92 -2.07
C GLY A 95 1.24 31.15 -1.97
N GLN A 96 1.12 29.96 -2.55
CA GLN A 96 -0.11 29.16 -2.53
C GLN A 96 -0.05 27.93 -1.60
N ASP A 97 1.07 27.66 -0.94
CA ASP A 97 1.31 26.47 -0.10
C ASP A 97 0.18 26.21 0.92
N ASP A 98 -0.19 27.19 1.72
CA ASP A 98 -1.23 27.02 2.76
C ASP A 98 -2.60 26.69 2.19
N VAL A 99 -2.93 27.26 1.02
CA VAL A 99 -4.21 27.03 0.35
C VAL A 99 -4.20 25.67 -0.33
N PHE A 100 -3.07 25.31 -0.96
CA PHE A 100 -2.84 23.99 -1.54
C PHE A 100 -2.97 22.89 -0.48
N LEU A 101 -2.33 23.03 0.68
CA LEU A 101 -2.40 22.02 1.75
C LEU A 101 -3.83 21.78 2.23
N LYS A 102 -4.63 22.83 2.41
CA LYS A 102 -6.05 22.72 2.76
C LYS A 102 -6.89 22.09 1.65
N ALA A 103 -6.59 22.40 0.39
CA ALA A 103 -7.25 21.77 -0.76
C ALA A 103 -6.86 20.30 -0.89
N PHE A 104 -5.60 19.97 -0.58
CA PHE A 104 -5.09 18.60 -0.60
C PHE A 104 -5.76 17.73 0.46
N GLU A 105 -6.00 18.23 1.67
CA GLU A 105 -6.76 17.49 2.70
C GLU A 105 -8.15 17.04 2.19
N GLN A 106 -8.82 17.88 1.40
CA GLN A 106 -10.11 17.53 0.79
C GLN A 106 -9.95 16.54 -0.37
N ALA A 107 -8.93 16.73 -1.19
CA ALA A 107 -8.63 15.87 -2.32
C ALA A 107 -8.14 14.47 -1.89
N ALA A 108 -7.46 14.35 -0.74
CA ALA A 108 -7.00 13.10 -0.16
C ALA A 108 -8.16 12.12 0.05
N ALA A 109 -9.31 12.60 0.54
CA ALA A 109 -10.52 11.79 0.70
C ALA A 109 -11.09 11.25 -0.63
N LEU A 110 -10.69 11.80 -1.78
CA LEU A 110 -11.08 11.30 -3.11
C LEU A 110 -10.25 10.07 -3.49
N ILE A 111 -8.94 10.09 -3.25
CA ILE A 111 -8.08 8.93 -3.53
C ILE A 111 -8.27 7.81 -2.51
N GLU A 112 -8.52 8.14 -1.24
CA GLU A 112 -8.68 7.17 -0.15
C GLU A 112 -9.85 6.19 -0.36
N ARG A 113 -10.90 6.63 -1.04
CA ARG A 113 -12.09 5.81 -1.31
C ARG A 113 -12.03 5.02 -2.62
N GLN A 114 -10.94 5.14 -3.37
CA GLN A 114 -10.81 4.41 -4.63
C GLN A 114 -10.58 2.92 -4.36
N SER A 115 -11.12 2.09 -5.24
CA SER A 115 -10.73 0.68 -5.30
C SER A 115 -9.22 0.60 -5.53
N GLY A 116 -8.56 -0.29 -4.79
CA GLY A 116 -7.11 -0.47 -4.91
C GLY A 116 -6.25 0.55 -4.17
N TYR A 117 -6.83 1.60 -3.56
CA TYR A 117 -6.07 2.50 -2.69
C TYR A 117 -5.54 1.74 -1.46
N ILE A 118 -4.27 1.99 -1.11
CA ILE A 118 -3.63 1.42 0.08
C ILE A 118 -3.19 2.51 1.06
N ASP A 119 -2.41 3.49 0.60
CA ASP A 119 -1.90 4.57 1.44
C ASP A 119 -1.52 5.80 0.61
N HIS A 120 -1.38 6.95 1.24
CA HIS A 120 -0.69 8.08 0.63
C HIS A 120 0.07 8.91 1.66
N GLN A 121 1.11 9.60 1.22
CA GLN A 121 1.85 10.57 2.01
C GLN A 121 2.19 11.78 1.15
N LEU A 122 1.98 12.97 1.70
CA LEU A 122 2.44 14.22 1.11
C LEU A 122 3.64 14.72 1.90
N ARG A 123 4.80 14.84 1.26
CA ARG A 123 6.03 15.35 1.89
C ARG A 123 6.38 16.71 1.32
N ALA A 124 6.55 17.70 2.18
CA ALA A 124 7.18 18.96 1.80
C ALA A 124 8.68 18.76 1.61
N ARG A 125 9.25 19.37 0.57
CA ARG A 125 10.71 19.40 0.40
C ARG A 125 11.32 20.34 1.44
N THR A 126 12.34 19.88 2.15
CA THR A 126 12.97 20.63 3.26
C THR A 126 13.69 21.90 2.82
N GLU A 127 14.16 21.96 1.57
CA GLU A 127 15.04 23.02 1.07
C GLU A 127 14.37 23.94 0.04
N SER A 128 13.08 23.71 -0.27
CA SER A 128 12.34 24.51 -1.26
C SER A 128 10.87 24.57 -0.89
N ALA A 129 10.39 25.77 -0.57
CA ALA A 129 8.95 26.05 -0.52
C ALA A 129 8.31 25.75 -1.89
N GLY A 130 7.01 25.47 -1.90
CA GLY A 130 6.26 25.15 -3.12
C GLY A 130 6.59 23.80 -3.75
N GLN A 131 7.44 22.95 -3.16
CA GLN A 131 7.75 21.64 -3.70
C GLN A 131 7.32 20.50 -2.77
N TYR A 132 6.49 19.62 -3.31
CA TYR A 132 5.97 18.46 -2.58
C TYR A 132 6.18 17.18 -3.37
N LEU A 133 6.38 16.09 -2.64
CA LEU A 133 6.33 14.74 -3.15
C LEU A 133 5.04 14.10 -2.66
N LEU A 134 4.15 13.74 -3.59
CA LEU A 134 3.00 12.91 -3.30
C LEU A 134 3.37 11.45 -3.59
N GLU A 135 3.31 10.63 -2.57
CA GLU A 135 3.47 9.19 -2.61
C GLU A 135 2.10 8.56 -2.47
N VAL A 136 1.66 7.73 -3.42
CA VAL A 136 0.40 6.97 -3.31
C VAL A 136 0.70 5.49 -3.54
N VAL A 137 0.29 4.66 -2.60
CA VAL A 137 0.43 3.21 -2.71
C VAL A 137 -0.87 2.63 -3.23
N TRP A 138 -0.78 1.89 -4.34
CA TRP A 138 -1.89 1.22 -5.00
C TRP A 138 -1.69 -0.29 -5.02
N GLN A 139 -2.78 -1.05 -5.05
CA GLN A 139 -2.75 -2.50 -5.30
C GLN A 139 -2.21 -2.83 -6.69
N SER A 140 -2.45 -1.96 -7.69
CA SER A 140 -1.91 -2.08 -9.05
C SER A 140 -1.82 -0.71 -9.75
N ILE A 141 -1.07 -0.66 -10.86
CA ILE A 141 -1.03 0.53 -11.74
C ILE A 141 -2.42 0.82 -12.33
N ASP A 142 -3.21 -0.21 -12.61
CA ASP A 142 -4.53 -0.06 -13.23
C ASP A 142 -5.54 0.57 -12.28
N ASP A 143 -5.45 0.30 -10.97
CA ASP A 143 -6.29 0.98 -9.97
C ASP A 143 -6.11 2.50 -10.02
N HIS A 144 -4.89 2.97 -10.28
CA HIS A 144 -4.65 4.39 -10.51
C HIS A 144 -5.06 4.83 -11.92
N ARG A 145 -4.53 4.21 -12.99
CA ARG A 145 -4.66 4.72 -14.37
C ARG A 145 -6.02 4.50 -15.00
N LEU A 146 -6.65 3.37 -14.71
CA LEU A 146 -7.97 3.02 -15.25
C LEU A 146 -9.05 3.30 -14.23
N GLY A 147 -8.80 3.00 -12.95
CA GLY A 147 -9.72 3.28 -11.85
C GLY A 147 -9.81 4.78 -11.57
N PHE A 148 -8.86 5.32 -10.80
CA PHE A 148 -8.93 6.70 -10.33
C PHE A 148 -8.95 7.71 -11.48
N ARG A 149 -7.99 7.68 -12.40
CA ARG A 149 -7.83 8.70 -13.47
C ARG A 149 -9.01 8.82 -14.44
N GLN A 150 -9.89 7.81 -14.52
CA GLN A 150 -11.10 7.84 -15.36
C GLN A 150 -12.39 8.04 -14.54
N SER A 151 -12.27 8.18 -13.21
CA SER A 151 -13.40 8.36 -12.31
C SER A 151 -13.89 9.80 -12.25
N ASN A 152 -15.13 9.98 -11.77
CA ASN A 152 -15.65 11.30 -11.40
C ASN A 152 -14.85 11.96 -10.26
N ASP A 153 -14.23 11.16 -9.41
CA ASP A 153 -13.39 11.66 -8.32
C ASP A 153 -12.11 12.30 -8.84
N TYR A 154 -11.56 11.81 -9.95
CA TYR A 154 -10.43 12.49 -10.60
C TYR A 154 -10.82 13.84 -11.21
N ALA A 155 -12.05 13.98 -11.73
CA ALA A 155 -12.53 15.29 -12.18
C ALA A 155 -12.61 16.30 -11.01
N GLN A 156 -13.05 15.86 -9.84
CA GLN A 156 -13.05 16.67 -8.61
C GLN A 156 -11.63 16.98 -8.13
N TRP A 157 -10.73 15.98 -8.11
CA TRP A 157 -9.31 16.13 -7.78
C TRP A 157 -8.65 17.18 -8.68
N SER A 158 -8.88 17.08 -9.99
CA SER A 158 -8.38 18.02 -11.00
C SER A 158 -8.85 19.45 -10.71
N ALA A 159 -10.15 19.64 -10.46
CA ALA A 159 -10.71 20.94 -10.13
C ALA A 159 -10.12 21.54 -8.84
N LEU A 160 -9.94 20.70 -7.81
CA LEU A 160 -9.36 21.11 -6.54
C LEU A 160 -7.88 21.47 -6.64
N LEU A 161 -7.09 20.76 -7.44
CA LEU A 161 -5.64 20.81 -7.31
C LEU A 161 -4.87 21.33 -8.53
N HIS A 162 -5.34 21.12 -9.76
CA HIS A 162 -4.51 21.36 -10.95
C HIS A 162 -4.10 22.83 -11.13
N HIS A 163 -4.89 23.78 -10.62
CA HIS A 163 -4.61 25.20 -10.75
C HIS A 163 -3.43 25.68 -9.88
N PHE A 164 -3.02 24.90 -8.87
CA PHE A 164 -1.84 25.18 -8.04
C PHE A 164 -0.52 24.90 -8.76
N TYR A 165 -0.52 24.10 -9.83
CA TYR A 165 0.72 23.53 -10.35
C TYR A 165 1.38 24.36 -11.46
N GLU A 166 2.69 24.55 -11.35
CA GLU A 166 3.55 25.08 -12.40
C GLU A 166 5.02 24.65 -12.21
N PRO A 167 5.60 23.80 -13.09
CA PRO A 167 4.96 23.09 -14.20
C PRO A 167 3.98 22.01 -13.73
N PHE A 168 3.20 21.47 -14.67
CA PHE A 168 2.27 20.37 -14.36
C PHE A 168 3.02 19.12 -13.85
N PRO A 169 2.47 18.37 -12.88
CA PRO A 169 3.16 17.23 -12.28
C PRO A 169 3.48 16.11 -13.27
N THR A 170 4.63 15.48 -13.07
CA THR A 170 4.98 14.19 -13.68
C THR A 170 4.69 13.05 -12.70
N VAL A 171 4.30 11.88 -13.22
CA VAL A 171 4.01 10.69 -12.42
C VAL A 171 4.89 9.52 -12.81
N GLU A 172 5.49 8.88 -11.80
CA GLU A 172 6.37 7.71 -11.92
C GLU A 172 5.81 6.56 -11.06
N TYR A 173 6.13 5.31 -11.39
CA TYR A 173 5.67 4.11 -10.66
C TYR A 173 6.86 3.22 -10.32
N TYR A 174 6.85 2.65 -9.12
CA TYR A 174 7.88 1.74 -8.63
C TYR A 174 7.23 0.52 -7.96
N ASP A 175 7.83 -0.65 -8.13
CA ASP A 175 7.40 -1.88 -7.46
C ASP A 175 7.74 -1.80 -5.95
N LEU A 176 6.87 -2.37 -5.11
CA LEU A 176 7.00 -2.39 -3.64
C LEU A 176 7.14 -3.80 -3.05
#